data_AF-A0A2D7SPK2-F1
#
_entry.id   AF-A0A2D7SPK2-F1
#
_cell.length_a   1.000
_cell.length_b   1.000
_cell.length_c   1.000
_cell.angle_alpha   90.00
_cell.angle_beta   90.00
_cell.angle_gamma   90.00
#
_symmetry.space_group_name_H-M   'P 1'
#
loop_
_entity.id
_entity.type
_entity.pdbx_description
1 polymer ?
#
loop_
_entity_poly.entity_id
_entity_poly.type
_entity_poly.pdbx_seq_one_letter_code
_entity_poly.pdbx_strand_id
1 'polypeptide(L)'
;MFVDAGTTLYIEAGTVIKGMPGVGQESSYLCVARGAKLYAEGTADAPIIFTFEQDPLDGSVPLTTRGQWGGLIVLGYATLNSIPGESAVEGIPTNDPRGIYGGNNDTDNSGVISYVSIRHGGTEIGAGNEINGLTLGGVGSETSINNVEVIANMDDGIEFFGGTVSIQHAFVSACGDDSFDYD
;
A
#
# COMPACT_ATOMS: atom_id res chain seq x y z
N MET A 1 -7.90 -4.69 -6.84
CA MET A 1 -7.42 -4.49 -8.22
C MET A 1 -5.95 -4.82 -8.25
N PHE A 2 -5.49 -5.55 -9.27
CA PHE A 2 -4.08 -5.82 -9.49
C PHE A 2 -3.52 -4.97 -10.63
N VAL A 3 -2.28 -4.52 -10.47
CA VAL A 3 -1.40 -4.12 -11.57
C VAL A 3 -0.49 -5.32 -11.84
N ASP A 4 -0.72 -6.00 -12.95
CA ASP A 4 -0.05 -7.26 -13.26
C ASP A 4 1.39 -7.07 -13.75
N ALA A 5 2.23 -8.07 -13.56
CA ALA A 5 3.64 -8.06 -13.98
C ALA A 5 3.80 -7.66 -15.45
N GLY A 6 4.80 -6.83 -15.74
CA GLY A 6 5.06 -6.30 -17.09
C GLY A 6 4.17 -5.14 -17.50
N THR A 7 3.28 -4.66 -16.61
CA THR A 7 2.46 -3.47 -16.85
C THR A 7 2.91 -2.29 -16.01
N THR A 8 2.46 -1.10 -16.38
CA THR A 8 2.72 0.14 -15.64
C THR A 8 1.43 0.92 -15.50
N LEU A 9 1.09 1.27 -14.26
CA LEU A 9 -0.03 2.14 -13.93
C LEU A 9 0.48 3.56 -13.69
N TYR A 10 -0.08 4.52 -14.42
CA TYR A 10 0.14 5.96 -14.19
C TYR A 10 -1.09 6.56 -13.54
N ILE A 11 -0.88 7.35 -12.49
CA ILE A 11 -1.94 8.07 -11.77
C ILE A 11 -1.53 9.53 -11.74
N GLU A 12 -2.31 10.36 -12.43
CA GLU A 12 -2.02 11.78 -12.59
C GLU A 12 -2.24 12.55 -11.28
N ALA A 13 -1.51 13.64 -11.08
CA ALA A 13 -1.65 14.52 -9.93
C ALA A 13 -3.10 15.01 -9.75
N GLY A 14 -3.54 15.12 -8.49
CA GLY A 14 -4.91 15.53 -8.14
C GLY A 14 -5.97 14.44 -8.33
N THR A 15 -5.60 13.23 -8.77
CA THR A 15 -6.55 12.11 -8.89
C THR A 15 -7.04 11.67 -7.52
N VAL A 16 -8.35 11.44 -7.40
CA VAL A 16 -8.96 10.77 -6.25
C VAL A 16 -9.37 9.36 -6.65
N ILE A 17 -8.85 8.38 -5.92
CA ILE A 17 -9.15 6.96 -6.09
C ILE A 17 -9.98 6.52 -4.90
N LYS A 18 -11.11 5.88 -5.20
CA LYS A 18 -12.10 5.48 -4.20
C LYS A 18 -12.30 3.98 -4.22
N GLY A 19 -11.97 3.33 -3.11
CA GLY A 19 -12.26 1.93 -2.86
C GLY A 19 -13.76 1.71 -2.70
N MET A 20 -14.29 0.71 -3.40
CA MET A 20 -15.66 0.24 -3.18
C MET A 20 -15.78 -0.41 -1.79
N PRO A 21 -16.96 -0.33 -1.16
CA PRO A 21 -17.18 -0.98 0.13
C PRO A 21 -16.98 -2.50 0.01
N GLY A 22 -16.38 -3.07 1.04
CA GLY A 22 -16.11 -4.49 1.19
C GLY A 22 -15.50 -4.75 2.56
N VAL A 23 -15.52 -6.01 3.01
CA VAL A 23 -14.91 -6.42 4.28
C VAL A 23 -14.17 -7.73 4.08
N GLY A 24 -13.09 -7.92 4.85
CA GLY A 24 -12.27 -9.12 4.75
C GLY A 24 -11.78 -9.34 3.31
N GLN A 25 -11.96 -10.55 2.78
CA GLN A 25 -11.50 -10.92 1.43
C GLN A 25 -12.20 -10.13 0.30
N GLU A 26 -13.35 -9.52 0.59
CA GLU A 26 -14.11 -8.72 -0.38
C GLU A 26 -13.72 -7.22 -0.33
N SER A 27 -12.82 -6.82 0.58
CA SER A 27 -12.32 -5.45 0.64
C SER A 27 -11.64 -5.02 -0.65
N SER A 28 -11.89 -3.79 -1.08
CA SER A 28 -11.23 -3.23 -2.26
C SER A 28 -9.82 -2.77 -1.92
N TYR A 29 -8.85 -3.08 -2.77
CA TYR A 29 -7.45 -2.66 -2.60
C TYR A 29 -6.82 -2.37 -3.97
N LEU A 30 -5.66 -1.71 -3.96
CA LEU A 30 -4.76 -1.66 -5.11
C LEU A 30 -3.49 -2.44 -4.77
N CYS A 31 -3.22 -3.52 -5.52
CA CYS A 31 -2.00 -4.30 -5.38
C CYS A 31 -1.15 -4.18 -6.64
N VAL A 32 0.07 -3.67 -6.48
CA VAL A 32 1.11 -3.64 -7.51
C VAL A 32 1.94 -4.90 -7.34
N ALA A 33 1.69 -5.89 -8.20
CA ALA A 33 2.38 -7.18 -8.12
C ALA A 33 3.85 -7.05 -8.54
N ARG A 34 4.69 -8.00 -8.13
CA ARG A 34 6.10 -8.04 -8.56
C ARG A 34 6.24 -7.93 -10.08
N GLY A 35 7.16 -7.08 -10.51
CA GLY A 35 7.43 -6.81 -11.93
C GLY A 35 6.44 -5.87 -12.61
N ALA A 36 5.43 -5.37 -11.89
CA ALA A 36 4.63 -4.23 -12.29
C ALA A 36 5.27 -2.92 -11.78
N LYS A 37 4.79 -1.79 -12.31
CA LYS A 37 5.21 -0.46 -11.84
C LYS A 37 4.02 0.45 -11.57
N LEU A 38 4.16 1.28 -10.55
CA LEU A 38 3.23 2.36 -10.23
C LEU A 38 3.94 3.69 -10.30
N TYR A 39 3.43 4.62 -11.10
CA TYR A 39 3.83 6.02 -11.12
C TYR A 39 2.64 6.86 -10.65
N ALA A 40 2.57 7.07 -9.34
CA ALA A 40 1.62 7.95 -8.67
C ALA A 40 2.35 9.24 -8.26
N GLU A 41 2.39 10.19 -9.17
CA GLU A 41 3.22 11.40 -9.07
C GLU A 41 2.34 12.63 -8.82
N GLY A 42 1.83 12.73 -7.59
CA GLY A 42 1.13 13.92 -7.10
C GLY A 42 2.09 15.11 -6.92
N THR A 43 1.52 16.24 -6.53
CA THR A 43 2.28 17.43 -6.12
C THR A 43 1.74 18.00 -4.81
N ALA A 44 2.47 18.92 -4.18
CA ALA A 44 2.00 19.59 -2.96
C ALA A 44 0.64 20.29 -3.15
N ASP A 45 0.41 20.88 -4.33
CA ASP A 45 -0.83 21.59 -4.66
C ASP A 45 -1.93 20.67 -5.20
N ALA A 46 -1.56 19.48 -5.69
CA ALA A 46 -2.47 18.49 -6.26
C ALA A 46 -2.03 17.07 -5.85
N PRO A 47 -2.21 16.70 -4.57
CA PRO A 47 -1.86 15.35 -4.11
C PRO A 47 -2.81 14.33 -4.72
N ILE A 48 -2.35 13.08 -4.85
CA ILE A 48 -3.21 11.95 -5.17
C ILE A 48 -3.82 11.45 -3.87
N ILE A 49 -5.13 11.20 -3.85
CA ILE A 49 -5.85 10.74 -2.65
C ILE A 49 -6.44 9.36 -2.92
N PHE A 50 -6.02 8.37 -2.12
CA PHE A 50 -6.70 7.09 -1.98
C PHE A 50 -7.60 7.12 -0.75
N THR A 51 -8.88 6.86 -0.93
CA THR A 51 -9.89 6.82 0.14
C THR A 51 -11.02 5.85 -0.23
N PHE A 52 -12.15 5.90 0.47
CA PHE A 52 -13.33 5.07 0.22
C PHE A 52 -14.41 5.82 -0.57
N GLU A 53 -15.32 5.05 -1.20
CA GLU A 53 -16.37 5.55 -2.08
C GLU A 53 -17.21 6.67 -1.44
N GLN A 54 -17.60 6.49 -0.19
CA GLN A 54 -18.49 7.39 0.55
C GLN A 54 -17.78 8.60 1.19
N ASP A 55 -16.46 8.75 1.06
CA ASP A 55 -15.74 9.92 1.57
C ASP A 55 -16.18 11.21 0.81
N PRO A 56 -16.81 12.20 1.47
CA PRO A 56 -17.20 13.45 0.83
C PRO A 56 -16.01 14.38 0.52
N LEU A 57 -14.80 14.11 1.03
CA LEU A 57 -13.59 14.92 0.84
C LEU A 57 -13.69 16.36 1.39
N ASP A 58 -14.64 16.62 2.29
CA ASP A 58 -14.85 17.93 2.92
C ASP A 58 -14.31 18.00 4.36
N GLY A 59 -13.63 16.94 4.81
CA GLY A 59 -13.07 16.82 6.16
C GLY A 59 -14.09 16.45 7.24
N SER A 60 -15.33 16.11 6.88
CA SER A 60 -16.37 15.71 7.84
C SER A 60 -16.23 14.27 8.35
N VAL A 61 -15.45 13.43 7.69
CA VAL A 61 -15.22 12.03 8.10
C VAL A 61 -14.35 12.01 9.37
N PRO A 62 -14.83 11.42 10.49
CA PRO A 62 -14.03 11.31 11.70
C PRO A 62 -12.75 10.48 11.48
N LEU A 63 -11.66 10.84 12.16
CA LEU A 63 -10.41 10.05 12.15
C LEU A 63 -10.55 8.66 12.80
N THR A 64 -11.67 8.39 13.47
CA THR A 64 -12.03 7.07 13.98
C THR A 64 -12.75 6.19 12.95
N THR A 65 -13.14 6.75 11.80
CA THR A 65 -13.66 5.96 10.68
C THR A 65 -12.48 5.31 9.99
N ARG A 66 -12.39 3.99 10.09
CA ARG A 66 -11.28 3.18 9.58
C ARG A 66 -11.85 1.97 8.87
N GLY A 67 -11.02 1.24 8.14
CA GLY A 67 -11.41 -0.04 7.57
C GLY A 67 -12.46 0.05 6.48
N GLN A 68 -12.49 1.16 5.73
CA GLN A 68 -13.50 1.40 4.71
C GLN A 68 -13.11 0.82 3.34
N TRP A 69 -11.83 0.46 3.18
CA TRP A 69 -11.24 -0.26 2.06
C TRP A 69 -9.89 -0.84 2.51
N GLY A 70 -9.29 -1.74 1.74
CA GLY A 70 -8.07 -2.45 2.12
C GLY A 70 -6.84 -1.55 2.22
N GLY A 71 -6.37 -0.99 1.12
CA GLY A 71 -5.14 -0.18 1.12
C GLY A 71 -4.35 -0.26 -0.18
N LEU A 72 -3.13 0.27 -0.14
CA LEU A 72 -2.16 0.21 -1.23
C LEU A 72 -1.06 -0.79 -0.90
N ILE A 73 -0.93 -1.83 -1.73
CA ILE A 73 0.07 -2.88 -1.60
C ILE A 73 1.06 -2.75 -2.75
N VAL A 74 2.35 -2.76 -2.45
CA VAL A 74 3.43 -2.75 -3.45
C VAL A 74 4.37 -3.92 -3.17
N LEU A 75 4.51 -4.80 -4.15
CA LEU A 75 5.31 -6.01 -4.05
C LEU A 75 6.49 -5.95 -5.01
N GLY A 76 7.70 -6.16 -4.51
CA GLY A 76 8.95 -6.12 -5.27
C GLY A 76 9.77 -7.40 -5.19
N TYR A 77 10.89 -7.40 -5.91
CA TYR A 77 11.84 -8.52 -6.01
C TYR A 77 13.04 -8.43 -5.06
N ALA A 78 13.07 -7.49 -4.12
CA ALA A 78 14.18 -7.34 -3.17
C ALA A 78 14.22 -8.47 -2.15
N THR A 79 15.38 -8.61 -1.51
CA THR A 79 15.62 -9.67 -0.52
C THR A 79 14.74 -9.51 0.70
N LEU A 80 14.36 -10.64 1.30
CA LEU A 80 13.67 -10.71 2.57
C LEU A 80 14.65 -11.16 3.66
N ASN A 81 14.34 -10.82 4.91
CA ASN A 81 14.99 -11.36 6.09
C ASN A 81 14.50 -12.79 6.45
N SER A 82 13.56 -13.34 5.68
CA SER A 82 12.97 -14.67 5.84
C SER A 82 13.46 -15.67 4.78
N ILE A 83 13.39 -16.96 5.09
CA ILE A 83 13.71 -18.07 4.17
C ILE A 83 12.38 -18.68 3.71
N PRO A 84 12.16 -18.94 2.40
CA PRO A 84 13.15 -19.08 1.32
C PRO A 84 13.51 -17.80 0.54
N GLY A 85 13.19 -16.61 1.05
CA GLY A 85 13.42 -15.33 0.36
C GLY A 85 12.27 -14.90 -0.56
N GLU A 86 11.15 -15.62 -0.51
CA GLU A 86 9.86 -15.24 -1.10
C GLU A 86 8.75 -15.57 -0.10
N SER A 87 7.70 -14.75 -0.07
CA SER A 87 6.53 -14.97 0.78
C SER A 87 5.25 -14.47 0.10
N ALA A 88 4.08 -14.84 0.62
CA ALA A 88 2.80 -14.31 0.20
C ALA A 88 2.43 -13.15 1.14
N VAL A 89 2.03 -12.01 0.57
CA VAL A 89 1.56 -10.86 1.35
C VAL A 89 0.22 -11.20 2.00
N GLU A 90 -0.02 -10.62 3.16
CA GLU A 90 -1.28 -10.72 3.84
C GLU A 90 -2.43 -10.12 3.02
N GLY A 91 -3.61 -10.64 3.31
CA GLY A 91 -4.86 -10.31 2.65
C GLY A 91 -5.07 -10.81 1.22
N ILE A 92 -4.05 -11.41 0.62
CA ILE A 92 -4.15 -12.06 -0.70
C ILE A 92 -4.07 -13.58 -0.52
N PRO A 93 -4.98 -14.37 -1.13
CA PRO A 93 -4.90 -15.82 -1.06
C PRO A 93 -3.51 -16.34 -1.48
N THR A 94 -2.91 -17.21 -0.67
CA THR A 94 -1.54 -17.72 -0.90
C THR A 94 -1.37 -18.53 -2.18
N ASN A 95 -2.47 -18.97 -2.80
CA ASN A 95 -2.48 -19.63 -4.10
C ASN A 95 -2.57 -18.64 -5.28
N ASP A 96 -2.75 -17.34 -5.04
CA ASP A 96 -2.69 -16.30 -6.07
C ASP A 96 -1.25 -15.80 -6.22
N PRO A 97 -0.57 -16.12 -7.34
CA PRO A 97 0.84 -15.77 -7.51
C PRO A 97 1.09 -14.26 -7.54
N ARG A 98 0.05 -13.44 -7.73
CA ARG A 98 0.16 -11.97 -7.74
C ARG A 98 0.38 -11.38 -6.35
N GLY A 99 0.08 -12.13 -5.29
CA GLY A 99 0.37 -11.76 -3.90
C GLY A 99 1.77 -12.14 -3.42
N ILE A 100 2.59 -12.78 -4.27
CA ILE A 100 3.94 -13.19 -3.86
C ILE A 100 4.90 -12.00 -3.98
N TYR A 101 5.71 -11.78 -2.95
CA TYR A 101 6.77 -10.78 -2.88
C TYR A 101 8.13 -11.40 -2.49
N GLY A 102 9.19 -10.60 -2.57
CA GLY A 102 10.55 -11.05 -2.26
C GLY A 102 11.32 -11.54 -3.48
N GLY A 103 12.60 -11.85 -3.30
CA GLY A 103 13.48 -12.32 -4.35
C GLY A 103 14.94 -12.07 -4.01
N ASN A 104 15.71 -11.70 -5.03
CA ASN A 104 17.16 -11.49 -4.93
C ASN A 104 17.65 -10.22 -5.66
N ASN A 105 16.74 -9.29 -5.96
CA ASN A 105 17.05 -8.05 -6.67
C ASN A 105 16.79 -6.84 -5.76
N ASP A 106 17.77 -6.50 -4.93
CA ASP A 106 17.69 -5.35 -4.01
C ASP A 106 17.64 -3.99 -4.73
N THR A 107 17.91 -3.96 -6.03
CA THR A 107 17.78 -2.77 -6.89
C THR A 107 16.50 -2.82 -7.73
N ASP A 108 15.53 -3.67 -7.37
CA ASP A 108 14.22 -3.67 -8.03
C ASP A 108 13.54 -2.29 -7.95
N ASN A 109 12.77 -1.97 -8.98
CA ASN A 109 12.12 -0.67 -9.13
C ASN A 109 10.63 -0.86 -9.42
N SER A 110 9.82 -0.68 -8.37
CA SER A 110 8.36 -0.74 -8.42
C SER A 110 7.71 0.59 -8.83
N GLY A 111 8.51 1.63 -9.13
CA GLY A 111 8.08 2.92 -9.65
C GLY A 111 8.25 4.09 -8.67
N VAL A 112 7.30 5.03 -8.71
CA VAL A 112 7.31 6.28 -7.95
C VAL A 112 5.96 6.48 -7.24
N ILE A 113 6.02 6.78 -5.95
CA ILE A 113 4.88 7.19 -5.13
C ILE A 113 5.26 8.53 -4.48
N SER A 114 4.69 9.62 -4.97
CA SER A 114 4.97 10.95 -4.42
C SER A 114 3.76 11.85 -4.26
N TYR A 115 3.69 12.55 -3.12
CA TYR A 115 2.54 13.37 -2.72
C TYR A 115 1.23 12.57 -2.78
N VAL A 116 1.24 11.45 -2.05
CA VAL A 116 0.11 10.52 -1.98
C VAL A 116 -0.45 10.51 -0.57
N SER A 117 -1.77 10.61 -0.47
CA SER A 117 -2.52 10.51 0.77
C SER A 117 -3.40 9.26 0.75
N ILE A 118 -3.19 8.36 1.71
CA ILE A 118 -3.92 7.10 1.87
C ILE A 118 -4.76 7.22 3.13
N ARG A 119 -6.09 7.12 3.00
CA ARG A 119 -7.02 7.47 4.09
C ARG A 119 -8.03 6.38 4.34
N HIS A 120 -8.40 6.20 5.61
CA HIS A 120 -9.54 5.36 6.03
C HIS A 120 -9.44 3.89 5.55
N GLY A 121 -8.21 3.43 5.30
CA GLY A 121 -7.92 2.09 4.81
C GLY A 121 -7.91 1.04 5.92
N GLY A 122 -7.32 -0.11 5.61
CA GLY A 122 -7.16 -1.24 6.49
C GLY A 122 -8.25 -2.28 6.27
N THR A 123 -7.94 -3.57 6.38
CA THR A 123 -9.00 -4.56 6.59
C THR A 123 -8.49 -5.75 7.36
N GLU A 124 -9.25 -6.18 8.36
CA GLU A 124 -9.02 -7.44 9.04
C GLU A 124 -9.62 -8.57 8.19
N ILE A 125 -8.81 -9.56 7.81
CA ILE A 125 -9.23 -10.71 7.00
C ILE A 125 -9.28 -11.97 7.86
N GLY A 126 -8.41 -12.07 8.86
CA GLY A 126 -8.41 -13.02 9.96
C GLY A 126 -7.40 -12.56 11.01
N ALA A 127 -7.29 -13.27 12.13
CA ALA A 127 -6.34 -12.88 13.17
C ALA A 127 -4.88 -12.98 12.67
N GLY A 128 -4.19 -11.85 12.59
CA GLY A 128 -2.82 -11.77 12.03
C GLY A 128 -2.81 -12.04 10.53
N ASN A 129 -3.82 -11.54 9.83
CA ASN A 129 -3.89 -11.49 8.39
C ASN A 129 -4.72 -10.28 7.98
N GLU A 130 -4.04 -9.19 7.66
CA GLU A 130 -4.65 -7.90 7.43
C GLU A 130 -4.15 -7.26 6.11
N ILE A 131 -4.86 -6.25 5.62
CA ILE A 131 -4.31 -5.33 4.61
C ILE A 131 -4.07 -4.00 5.32
N ASN A 132 -2.87 -3.45 5.16
CA ASN A 132 -2.44 -2.22 5.82
C ASN A 132 -2.57 -0.99 4.92
N GLY A 133 -2.29 0.20 5.47
CA GLY A 133 -2.47 1.45 4.73
C GLY A 133 -1.57 1.50 3.49
N LEU A 134 -0.25 1.47 3.72
CA LEU A 134 0.76 1.24 2.70
C LEU A 134 1.58 -0.01 3.07
N THR A 135 1.35 -1.10 2.35
CA THR A 135 2.13 -2.34 2.49
C THR A 135 3.26 -2.36 1.48
N LEU A 136 4.50 -2.57 1.95
CA LEU A 136 5.72 -2.64 1.15
C LEU A 136 6.38 -4.01 1.32
N GLY A 137 6.05 -4.95 0.44
CA GLY A 137 6.63 -6.30 0.46
C GLY A 137 7.83 -6.43 -0.47
N GLY A 138 9.03 -6.62 0.08
CA GLY A 138 10.24 -6.86 -0.72
C GLY A 138 10.52 -5.77 -1.77
N VAL A 139 10.19 -4.51 -1.48
CA VAL A 139 10.34 -3.41 -2.42
C VAL A 139 11.80 -2.97 -2.51
N GLY A 140 12.33 -2.83 -3.74
CA GLY A 140 13.74 -2.54 -3.98
C GLY A 140 14.11 -1.06 -3.87
N SER A 141 15.41 -0.82 -3.69
CA SER A 141 16.01 0.48 -3.41
C SER A 141 15.95 1.49 -4.56
N GLU A 142 15.67 1.05 -5.80
CA GLU A 142 15.45 1.95 -6.93
C GLU A 142 14.00 2.47 -7.04
N THR A 143 13.10 1.98 -6.17
CA THR A 143 11.75 2.53 -6.00
C THR A 143 11.82 3.85 -5.24
N SER A 144 11.11 4.88 -5.72
CA SER A 144 11.08 6.18 -5.06
C SER A 144 9.76 6.40 -4.33
N ILE A 145 9.82 6.56 -3.00
CA ILE A 145 8.64 6.88 -2.18
C ILE A 145 8.94 8.16 -1.39
N ASN A 146 8.15 9.21 -1.63
CA ASN A 146 8.43 10.53 -1.07
C ASN A 146 7.19 11.41 -0.83
N ASN A 147 7.04 12.02 0.34
CA ASN A 147 5.83 12.75 0.75
C ASN A 147 4.58 11.86 0.67
N VAL A 148 4.54 10.85 1.55
CA VAL A 148 3.37 9.98 1.69
C VAL A 148 2.74 10.21 3.05
N GLU A 149 1.41 10.29 3.08
CA GLU A 149 0.65 10.27 4.33
C GLU A 149 -0.30 9.08 4.39
N VAL A 150 -0.40 8.47 5.58
CA VAL A 150 -1.41 7.45 5.90
C VAL A 150 -2.22 7.93 7.09
N ILE A 151 -3.54 8.01 6.94
CA ILE A 151 -4.44 8.58 7.93
C ILE A 151 -5.61 7.63 8.20
N ALA A 152 -5.89 7.37 9.47
CA ALA A 152 -7.05 6.57 9.88
C ALA A 152 -7.08 5.17 9.27
N ASN A 153 -5.93 4.48 9.22
CA ASN A 153 -5.91 3.06 8.87
C ASN A 153 -6.51 2.20 10.00
N MET A 154 -7.21 1.11 9.67
CA MET A 154 -7.77 0.19 10.67
C MET A 154 -6.69 -0.50 11.49
N ASP A 155 -5.57 -0.75 10.85
CA ASP A 155 -4.42 -1.47 11.40
C ASP A 155 -3.18 -0.60 11.19
N ASP A 156 -2.09 -1.12 10.65
CA ASP A 156 -0.84 -0.37 10.51
C ASP A 156 -0.89 0.71 9.43
N GLY A 157 -0.18 1.81 9.70
CA GLY A 157 -0.03 2.89 8.74
C GLY A 157 0.81 2.48 7.53
N ILE A 158 2.11 2.27 7.78
CA ILE A 158 3.05 1.80 6.77
C ILE A 158 3.72 0.55 7.33
N GLU A 159 3.67 -0.52 6.56
CA GLU A 159 4.22 -1.81 6.98
C GLU A 159 5.21 -2.30 5.93
N PHE A 160 6.36 -2.76 6.41
CA PHE A 160 7.46 -3.24 5.60
C PHE A 160 7.65 -4.74 5.83
N PHE A 161 7.48 -5.54 4.78
CA PHE A 161 7.87 -6.95 4.79
C PHE A 161 9.18 -7.13 4.05
N GLY A 162 10.31 -6.98 4.76
CA GLY A 162 11.64 -6.95 4.16
C GLY A 162 11.83 -5.89 3.05
N GLY A 163 12.80 -6.13 2.16
CA GLY A 163 13.16 -5.23 1.07
C GLY A 163 14.21 -4.17 1.45
N THR A 164 14.45 -3.24 0.53
CA THR A 164 15.54 -2.25 0.60
C THR A 164 15.11 -0.83 0.23
N VAL A 165 13.81 -0.61 -0.01
CA VAL A 165 13.25 0.72 -0.26
C VAL A 165 13.38 1.64 0.95
N SER A 166 13.49 2.93 0.69
CA SER A 166 13.42 3.97 1.72
C SER A 166 12.31 4.96 1.41
N ILE A 167 11.69 5.50 2.44
CA ILE A 167 10.68 6.56 2.32
C ILE A 167 11.28 7.88 2.79
N GLN A 168 11.15 8.92 1.98
CA GLN A 168 11.50 10.28 2.36
C GLN A 168 10.22 11.05 2.70
N HIS A 169 10.12 11.62 3.90
CA HIS A 169 8.92 12.33 4.36
C HIS A 169 7.66 11.43 4.40
N ALA A 170 7.48 10.73 5.51
CA ALA A 170 6.26 10.01 5.83
C ALA A 170 5.51 10.68 6.98
N PHE A 171 4.19 10.77 6.88
CA PHE A 171 3.31 11.16 7.97
C PHE A 171 2.28 10.06 8.21
N VAL A 172 2.18 9.58 9.45
CA VAL A 172 1.20 8.56 9.81
C VAL A 172 0.42 9.04 11.02
N SER A 173 -0.91 8.93 10.97
CA SER A 173 -1.75 9.38 12.08
C SER A 173 -3.06 8.61 12.18
N ALA A 174 -3.52 8.45 13.42
CA ALA A 174 -4.79 7.84 13.76
C ALA A 174 -4.97 6.41 13.23
N CYS A 175 -3.88 5.65 13.06
CA CYS A 175 -3.91 4.20 12.81
C CYS A 175 -4.49 3.43 14.01
N GLY A 176 -4.93 2.19 13.77
CA GLY A 176 -5.55 1.37 14.79
C GLY A 176 -4.57 0.55 15.62
N ASP A 177 -3.44 0.17 15.01
CA ASP A 177 -2.32 -0.46 15.71
C ASP A 177 -1.06 0.40 15.59
N ASP A 178 -0.07 0.02 14.78
CA ASP A 178 1.19 0.73 14.68
C ASP A 178 1.23 1.79 13.57
N SER A 179 2.08 2.79 13.77
CA SER A 179 2.30 3.80 12.72
C SER A 179 3.24 3.27 11.63
N PHE A 180 4.29 2.57 12.06
CA PHE A 180 5.28 1.95 11.21
C PHE A 180 5.60 0.58 11.80
N ASP A 181 5.40 -0.48 11.02
CA ASP A 181 5.78 -1.84 11.42
C ASP A 181 6.75 -2.48 10.41
N TYR A 182 7.61 -3.36 10.91
CA TYR A 182 8.71 -3.99 10.18
C TYR A 182 8.82 -5.47 10.51
N ASP A 183 8.55 -6.29 9.50
CA ASP A 183 8.61 -7.75 9.53
C ASP A 183 9.84 -8.32 8.80
#